data_AF-A0A5J5EQ69-F1
#
_entry.id   AF-A0A5J5EQ69-F1
#
_cell.length_a   1.000
_cell.length_b   1.000
_cell.length_c   1.000
_cell.angle_alpha   90.00
_cell.angle_beta   90.00
_cell.angle_gamma   90.00
#
_symmetry.space_group_name_H-M   'P 1'
#
loop_
_entity.id
_entity.type
_entity.pdbx_description
1 polymer ?
#
loop_
_entity_poly.entity_id
_entity_poly.type
_entity_poly.pdbx_seq_one_letter_code
_entity_poly.pdbx_strand_id
1 'polypeptide(L)'
;MSPSFDHNGHVIAKYVNGSNGRPTVDTQNRQNGEEQASPIEVPATRDSLAEAERLMHTLSVEPSQRMRRSSRNSFGASLPIPRIRKSAFVRPGMPEAIPSFEIMARKAQDMAQVKVSAAKNMAFAFDIDGVLVHGDRLIPEGKKALEILNGDNELGIKIPHIFLTNGSGKPEDERCRQLSGILGSPVSTKQFIQSHTPMSALAQYYNTVLVVGGEGYRCREIAEQYGFKDVVVPNDIVAWDETIAPYRVFGPWERASARPRDFANMNIEAILVFSDSRDYATDMQIIIDLLRSENGRYGTIAKDPISQRIPIYFSQGDLLCPTEHPIPRMSQGTFRIALEAMYKALTGVELERTIYGKPEAATYTYADEVLTSWMEEIHSENVLPQNVYMIGDNPQSDIVGGNMYGWNTCLVKTGVHTGDENDKENPASMGLFENVLHAVITCMQKELGHDFKFEFDVAAYNPTNMDAPIASAIEV
;
A
#
# COMPACT_ATOMS: atom_id res chain seq x y z
N MET A 1 -28.12 17.00 -20.87
CA MET A 1 -29.40 17.60 -20.39
C MET A 1 -29.30 19.11 -20.51
N SER A 2 -30.36 19.79 -20.91
CA SER A 2 -30.36 21.27 -21.08
C SER A 2 -30.56 21.98 -19.74
N PRO A 3 -29.89 23.12 -19.47
CA PRO A 3 -30.05 23.86 -18.21
C PRO A 3 -31.38 24.61 -18.14
N SER A 4 -31.93 24.70 -16.92
CA SER A 4 -33.18 25.43 -16.62
C SER A 4 -32.88 26.82 -16.04
N PHE A 5 -33.63 27.82 -16.48
CA PHE A 5 -33.51 29.22 -16.04
C PHE A 5 -34.78 29.67 -15.31
N ASP A 6 -34.65 30.68 -14.43
CA ASP A 6 -35.82 31.35 -13.84
C ASP A 6 -36.46 32.40 -14.79
N HIS A 7 -37.59 32.98 -14.39
CA HIS A 7 -38.28 34.03 -15.17
C HIS A 7 -37.49 35.35 -15.33
N ASN A 8 -36.33 35.49 -14.69
CA ASN A 8 -35.43 36.64 -14.82
C ASN A 8 -34.10 36.27 -15.52
N GLY A 9 -33.97 35.05 -16.07
CA GLY A 9 -32.82 34.62 -16.86
C GLY A 9 -31.59 34.17 -16.08
N HIS A 10 -31.70 33.91 -14.77
CA HIS A 10 -30.57 33.40 -13.99
C HIS A 10 -30.54 31.86 -13.97
N VAL A 11 -29.32 31.30 -13.95
CA VAL A 11 -29.08 29.85 -13.82
C VAL A 11 -29.36 29.41 -12.38
N ILE A 12 -30.33 28.50 -12.20
CA ILE A 12 -30.69 28.01 -10.87
C ILE A 12 -29.72 26.89 -10.45
N ALA A 13 -28.72 27.22 -9.63
CA ALA A 13 -27.85 26.23 -9.01
C ALA A 13 -28.60 25.46 -7.91
N LYS A 14 -28.86 24.16 -8.12
CA LYS A 14 -29.36 23.28 -7.06
C LYS A 14 -28.22 22.92 -6.10
N TYR A 15 -28.18 23.56 -4.95
CA TYR A 15 -27.40 23.08 -3.81
C TYR A 15 -27.98 21.76 -3.30
N VAL A 16 -27.19 20.68 -3.36
CA VAL A 16 -27.44 19.42 -2.67
C VAL A 16 -26.46 19.36 -1.51
N ASN A 17 -26.95 19.22 -0.28
CA ASN A 17 -26.11 19.02 0.91
C ASN A 17 -25.46 17.63 0.84
N GLY A 18 -24.17 17.59 0.54
CA GLY A 18 -23.35 16.38 0.71
C GLY A 18 -22.92 16.21 2.16
N SER A 19 -23.54 15.28 2.87
CA SER A 19 -23.00 14.76 4.13
C SER A 19 -21.84 13.82 3.84
N ASN A 20 -20.70 13.99 4.51
CA ASN A 20 -19.57 13.05 4.45
C ASN A 20 -20.00 11.67 4.99
N GLY A 21 -20.38 10.76 4.09
CA GLY A 21 -20.61 9.35 4.38
C GLY A 21 -19.53 8.51 3.71
N ARG A 22 -18.92 7.58 4.47
CA ARG A 22 -18.11 6.51 3.90
C ARG A 22 -18.99 5.67 2.96
N PRO A 23 -18.47 5.11 1.85
CA PRO A 23 -19.21 4.15 1.06
C PRO A 23 -19.45 2.88 1.90
N THR A 24 -20.70 2.65 2.30
CA THR A 24 -21.12 1.41 2.93
C THR A 24 -21.44 0.39 1.84
N VAL A 25 -20.62 -0.66 1.72
CA VAL A 25 -20.92 -1.82 0.87
C VAL A 25 -22.04 -2.62 1.53
N ASP A 26 -23.13 -2.85 0.80
CA ASP A 26 -24.35 -3.46 1.33
C ASP A 26 -24.27 -5.00 1.23
N THR A 27 -23.78 -5.64 2.30
CA THR A 27 -23.49 -7.08 2.34
C THR A 27 -24.69 -7.95 2.76
N GLN A 28 -25.78 -7.91 2.00
CA GLN A 28 -26.93 -8.83 2.18
C GLN A 28 -27.46 -9.47 0.89
N ASN A 29 -26.66 -10.35 0.28
CA ASN A 29 -27.08 -11.67 -0.22
C ASN A 29 -25.95 -12.33 -1.03
N ARG A 30 -25.37 -13.42 -0.52
CA ARG A 30 -24.63 -14.40 -1.35
C ARG A 30 -25.16 -15.80 -1.05
N GLN A 31 -25.95 -16.34 -1.97
CA GLN A 31 -26.29 -17.76 -2.00
C GLN A 31 -25.46 -18.44 -3.09
N ASN A 32 -24.66 -19.43 -2.67
CA ASN A 32 -24.04 -20.52 -3.43
C ASN A 32 -24.04 -20.40 -4.97
N GLY A 33 -22.98 -19.79 -5.50
CA GLY A 33 -22.52 -19.93 -6.88
C GLY A 33 -21.05 -19.53 -6.96
N GLU A 34 -20.26 -20.22 -7.79
CA GLU A 34 -18.89 -19.81 -8.11
C GLU A 34 -18.91 -18.61 -9.07
N GLU A 35 -19.38 -17.46 -8.59
CA GLU A 35 -19.17 -16.19 -9.29
C GLU A 35 -17.71 -15.78 -9.12
N GLN A 36 -16.97 -15.74 -10.24
CA GLN A 36 -15.69 -15.04 -10.27
C GLN A 36 -15.93 -13.59 -9.87
N ALA A 37 -15.32 -13.15 -8.77
CA ALA A 37 -15.48 -11.79 -8.29
C ALA A 37 -15.03 -10.80 -9.36
N SER A 38 -15.93 -9.89 -9.74
CA SER A 38 -15.62 -8.78 -10.64
C SER A 38 -14.58 -7.85 -9.98
N PRO A 39 -13.58 -7.34 -10.72
CA PRO A 39 -12.59 -6.42 -10.18
C PRO A 39 -13.22 -5.18 -9.55
N ILE A 40 -12.59 -4.67 -8.49
CA ILE A 40 -12.98 -3.42 -7.86
C ILE A 40 -12.41 -2.26 -8.70
N GLU A 41 -13.28 -1.43 -9.27
CA GLU A 41 -12.87 -0.22 -9.98
C GLU A 41 -12.57 0.91 -8.98
N VAL A 42 -11.31 1.37 -8.94
CA VAL A 42 -10.89 2.49 -8.10
C VAL A 42 -10.56 3.70 -9.00
N PRO A 43 -11.19 4.87 -8.80
CA PRO A 43 -10.87 6.09 -9.55
C PRO A 43 -9.40 6.50 -9.38
N ALA A 44 -8.76 6.94 -10.46
CA ALA A 44 -7.38 7.41 -10.41
C ALA A 44 -7.23 8.67 -9.53
N THR A 45 -6.29 8.63 -8.59
CA THR A 45 -5.98 9.76 -7.68
C THR A 45 -5.08 10.83 -8.28
N ARG A 46 -4.48 10.57 -9.43
CA ARG A 46 -3.53 11.44 -10.13
C ARG A 46 -3.84 11.41 -11.62
N ASP A 47 -3.37 12.43 -12.35
CA ASP A 47 -3.52 12.47 -13.80
C ASP A 47 -2.86 11.22 -14.44
N SER A 48 -3.52 10.68 -15.46
CA SER A 48 -3.01 9.56 -16.26
C SER A 48 -1.96 10.04 -17.26
N LEU A 49 -1.95 11.31 -17.64
CA LEU A 49 -0.92 11.92 -18.46
C LEU A 49 0.39 12.11 -17.68
N ALA A 50 1.52 11.90 -18.37
CA ALA A 50 2.84 12.22 -17.86
C ALA A 50 3.06 13.74 -17.69
N GLU A 51 3.89 14.12 -16.72
CA GLU A 51 4.37 15.50 -16.53
C GLU A 51 5.84 15.65 -16.98
N ALA A 52 6.26 14.92 -18.03
CA ALA A 52 7.67 14.83 -18.43
C ALA A 52 8.29 16.21 -18.77
N GLU A 53 7.47 17.15 -19.25
CA GLU A 53 7.87 18.54 -19.53
C GLU A 53 8.50 19.25 -18.31
N ARG A 54 8.08 18.94 -17.07
CA ARG A 54 8.68 19.53 -15.85
C ARG A 54 10.08 19.01 -15.53
N LEU A 55 10.44 17.86 -16.07
CA LEU A 55 11.70 17.15 -15.78
C LEU A 55 12.73 17.27 -16.91
N MET A 56 12.32 17.70 -18.10
CA MET A 56 13.22 17.98 -19.21
C MET A 56 13.84 19.38 -19.08
N HIS A 57 15.18 19.45 -19.10
CA HIS A 57 15.88 20.73 -19.08
C HIS A 57 15.65 21.54 -20.36
N THR A 58 14.88 22.63 -20.24
CA THR A 58 14.79 23.65 -21.27
C THR A 58 16.13 24.39 -21.41
N LEU A 59 16.88 24.11 -22.48
CA LEU A 59 18.07 24.86 -22.86
C LEU A 59 17.70 26.26 -23.39
N SER A 60 17.26 27.18 -22.51
CA SER A 60 17.55 28.63 -22.58
C SER A 60 16.68 29.46 -21.60
N VAL A 61 17.33 29.93 -20.53
CA VAL A 61 17.26 31.28 -19.90
C VAL A 61 15.91 32.03 -19.78
N GLU A 62 15.57 32.28 -18.52
CA GLU A 62 14.61 33.23 -17.89
C GLU A 62 14.89 34.75 -18.22
N PRO A 63 14.34 35.84 -17.58
CA PRO A 63 13.74 35.95 -16.22
C PRO A 63 12.59 36.98 -15.95
N SER A 64 12.06 36.93 -14.71
CA SER A 64 11.62 38.08 -13.86
C SER A 64 10.24 38.78 -14.16
N GLN A 65 9.53 39.47 -13.23
CA GLN A 65 9.69 39.66 -11.77
C GLN A 65 8.40 40.24 -11.07
N ARG A 66 8.28 39.99 -9.74
CA ARG A 66 7.78 40.89 -8.65
C ARG A 66 6.28 41.25 -8.41
N MET A 67 5.82 40.77 -7.24
CA MET A 67 5.30 41.52 -6.04
C MET A 67 3.98 42.34 -6.06
N ARG A 68 3.16 42.12 -5.01
CA ARG A 68 2.69 43.18 -4.07
C ARG A 68 2.34 42.65 -2.66
N ARG A 69 2.45 43.54 -1.65
CA ARG A 69 2.11 43.39 -0.21
C ARG A 69 0.57 43.55 0.00
N SER A 70 -0.11 43.31 1.13
CA SER A 70 0.15 43.75 2.53
C SER A 70 -0.87 43.15 3.54
N SER A 71 -0.61 43.32 4.85
CA SER A 71 -1.49 42.99 6.01
C SER A 71 -2.69 43.94 6.24
N ARG A 72 -3.77 43.52 6.93
CA ARG A 72 -4.14 43.93 8.34
C ARG A 72 -5.51 43.40 8.83
N ASN A 73 -5.77 43.58 10.13
CA ASN A 73 -6.79 42.91 10.98
C ASN A 73 -8.20 43.57 11.03
N SER A 74 -9.14 42.82 11.66
CA SER A 74 -9.99 43.20 12.84
C SER A 74 -11.51 43.50 12.72
N PHE A 75 -12.21 43.18 13.83
CA PHE A 75 -13.64 43.39 14.22
C PHE A 75 -14.70 42.47 13.56
N GLY A 76 -15.71 41.90 14.24
CA GLY A 76 -15.99 41.71 15.69
C GLY A 76 -17.44 42.06 16.13
N ALA A 77 -18.23 41.10 16.66
CA ALA A 77 -19.43 41.33 17.51
C ALA A 77 -20.04 40.08 18.20
N SER A 78 -20.30 40.23 19.51
CA SER A 78 -21.14 39.52 20.53
C SER A 78 -22.63 39.26 20.17
N LEU A 79 -23.54 38.55 20.90
CA LEU A 79 -23.72 37.76 22.17
C LEU A 79 -25.17 37.08 22.09
N PRO A 80 -25.85 36.42 23.08
CA PRO A 80 -25.56 35.99 24.47
C PRO A 80 -25.89 34.48 24.78
N ILE A 81 -26.62 34.16 25.88
CA ILE A 81 -27.03 32.83 26.43
C ILE A 81 -28.36 33.00 27.22
N PRO A 82 -29.01 31.95 27.76
CA PRO A 82 -29.43 32.00 29.17
C PRO A 82 -29.07 30.76 30.04
N ARG A 83 -28.86 30.99 31.34
CA ARG A 83 -28.58 29.99 32.40
C ARG A 83 -29.71 29.99 33.44
N ILE A 84 -29.95 28.84 34.10
CA ILE A 84 -30.61 28.76 35.41
C ILE A 84 -29.72 27.97 36.41
N ARG A 85 -29.92 28.14 37.72
CA ARG A 85 -28.95 27.88 38.82
C ARG A 85 -29.43 26.85 39.85
N LYS A 86 -28.48 26.03 40.37
CA LYS A 86 -28.31 25.50 41.77
C LYS A 86 -29.51 24.66 42.35
N SER A 87 -29.38 23.76 43.35
CA SER A 87 -28.38 23.55 44.42
C SER A 87 -28.43 22.15 45.09
N ALA A 88 -27.33 21.78 45.79
CA ALA A 88 -27.26 21.02 47.06
C ALA A 88 -27.36 19.46 47.13
N PHE A 89 -26.26 18.88 47.67
CA PHE A 89 -26.11 17.73 48.61
C PHE A 89 -27.14 16.59 48.71
N VAL A 90 -26.62 15.34 48.71
CA VAL A 90 -26.62 14.35 49.83
C VAL A 90 -25.65 13.19 49.51
N ARG A 91 -25.05 12.57 50.54
CA ARG A 91 -24.33 11.27 50.58
C ARG A 91 -24.88 10.48 51.80
N PRO A 92 -24.61 9.16 51.96
CA PRO A 92 -24.36 8.11 50.98
C PRO A 92 -25.26 6.87 51.21
N GLY A 93 -25.17 5.86 50.34
CA GLY A 93 -25.70 4.51 50.62
C GLY A 93 -24.83 3.47 49.91
N MET A 94 -24.15 2.61 50.67
CA MET A 94 -23.33 1.52 50.12
C MET A 94 -24.21 0.29 49.86
N PRO A 95 -24.20 -0.29 48.65
CA PRO A 95 -24.61 -1.68 48.46
C PRO A 95 -23.63 -2.62 49.16
N GLU A 96 -24.09 -3.83 49.46
CA GLU A 96 -23.33 -4.84 50.20
C GLU A 96 -22.06 -5.28 49.46
N ALA A 97 -21.04 -5.68 50.24
CA ALA A 97 -19.74 -6.04 49.73
C ALA A 97 -19.78 -7.39 48.99
N ILE A 98 -19.94 -7.34 47.67
CA ILE A 98 -19.40 -8.39 46.78
C ILE A 98 -17.91 -8.54 47.14
N PRO A 99 -17.37 -9.77 47.27
CA PRO A 99 -15.97 -9.98 47.61
C PRO A 99 -15.06 -9.10 46.74
N SER A 100 -14.15 -8.36 47.36
CA SER A 100 -13.26 -7.43 46.64
C SER A 100 -12.52 -8.11 45.49
N PHE A 101 -12.18 -9.38 45.67
CA PHE A 101 -11.63 -10.27 44.65
C PHE A 101 -12.55 -10.48 43.45
N GLU A 102 -13.86 -10.73 43.62
CA GLU A 102 -14.79 -10.89 42.49
C GLU A 102 -15.04 -9.57 41.74
N ILE A 103 -15.12 -8.44 42.45
CA ILE A 103 -15.21 -7.13 41.79
C ILE A 103 -13.93 -6.85 41.00
N MET A 104 -12.75 -7.15 41.56
CA MET A 104 -11.46 -6.96 40.89
C MET A 104 -11.30 -7.92 39.70
N ALA A 105 -11.65 -9.19 39.85
CA ALA A 105 -11.59 -10.20 38.80
C ALA A 105 -12.54 -9.86 37.64
N ARG A 106 -13.78 -9.46 37.94
CA ARG A 106 -14.74 -9.01 36.92
C ARG A 106 -14.27 -7.74 36.21
N LYS A 107 -13.77 -6.75 36.95
CA LYS A 107 -13.16 -5.55 36.33
C LYS A 107 -11.92 -5.89 35.50
N ALA A 108 -11.11 -6.86 35.92
CA ALA A 108 -9.95 -7.31 35.15
C ALA A 108 -10.38 -8.03 33.87
N GLN A 109 -11.43 -8.86 33.92
CA GLN A 109 -12.05 -9.48 32.74
C GLN A 109 -12.67 -8.44 31.80
N ASP A 110 -13.43 -7.48 32.32
CA ASP A 110 -14.02 -6.37 31.55
C ASP A 110 -12.91 -5.53 30.87
N MET A 111 -11.84 -5.19 31.60
CA MET A 111 -10.68 -4.46 31.05
C MET A 111 -9.90 -5.28 30.02
N ALA A 112 -9.71 -6.58 30.25
CA ALA A 112 -9.06 -7.47 29.29
C ALA A 112 -9.89 -7.58 28.01
N GLN A 113 -11.23 -7.68 28.11
CA GLN A 113 -12.13 -7.68 26.96
C GLN A 113 -12.06 -6.35 26.19
N VAL A 114 -11.99 -5.20 26.88
CA VAL A 114 -11.77 -3.90 26.24
C VAL A 114 -10.41 -3.83 25.54
N LYS A 115 -9.31 -4.27 26.18
CA LYS A 115 -7.98 -4.34 25.56
C LYS A 115 -7.97 -5.26 24.33
N VAL A 116 -8.63 -6.43 24.38
CA VAL A 116 -8.78 -7.34 23.23
C VAL A 116 -9.58 -6.71 22.10
N SER A 117 -10.69 -6.04 22.39
CA SER A 117 -11.47 -5.34 21.36
C SER A 117 -10.70 -4.18 20.72
N ALA A 118 -9.94 -3.41 21.50
CA ALA A 118 -9.05 -2.38 20.97
C ALA A 118 -7.91 -2.98 20.12
N ALA A 119 -7.31 -4.08 20.58
CA ALA A 119 -6.25 -4.79 19.86
C ALA A 119 -6.70 -5.33 18.49
N LYS A 120 -7.92 -5.84 18.38
CA LYS A 120 -8.54 -6.25 17.11
C LYS A 120 -8.91 -5.08 16.20
N ASN A 121 -9.20 -3.91 16.78
CA ASN A 121 -9.60 -2.71 16.05
C ASN A 121 -8.41 -1.83 15.59
N MET A 122 -7.17 -2.24 15.86
CA MET A 122 -5.96 -1.66 15.27
C MET A 122 -5.27 -2.65 14.33
N ALA A 123 -4.54 -2.13 13.35
CA ALA A 123 -3.77 -2.92 12.41
C ALA A 123 -2.51 -2.20 11.94
N PHE A 124 -1.52 -2.97 11.47
CA PHE A 124 -0.28 -2.44 10.92
C PHE A 124 -0.09 -2.84 9.46
N ALA A 125 0.25 -1.87 8.61
CA ALA A 125 0.71 -2.11 7.25
C ALA A 125 2.21 -1.75 7.20
N PHE A 126 3.06 -2.74 6.91
CA PHE A 126 4.50 -2.57 6.88
C PHE A 126 5.01 -2.47 5.45
N ASP A 127 5.78 -1.43 5.13
CA ASP A 127 6.81 -1.63 4.10
C ASP A 127 7.88 -2.62 4.61
N ILE A 128 8.73 -3.10 3.70
CA ILE A 128 9.70 -4.16 3.94
C ILE A 128 11.13 -3.62 3.88
N ASP A 129 11.47 -2.92 2.79
CA ASP A 129 12.85 -2.57 2.45
C ASP A 129 13.16 -1.19 3.04
N GLY A 130 13.99 -1.14 4.09
CA GLY A 130 14.21 0.05 4.92
C GLY A 130 13.38 0.08 6.21
N VAL A 131 12.45 -0.86 6.40
CA VAL A 131 11.61 -1.00 7.62
C VAL A 131 11.88 -2.29 8.38
N LEU A 132 11.90 -3.42 7.67
CA LEU A 132 12.10 -4.77 8.24
C LEU A 132 13.43 -5.41 7.82
N VAL A 133 13.90 -5.09 6.61
CA VAL A 133 15.15 -5.60 6.03
C VAL A 133 15.85 -4.54 5.19
N HIS A 134 17.13 -4.76 4.88
CA HIS A 134 17.86 -4.08 3.81
C HIS A 134 18.28 -5.14 2.78
N GLY A 135 17.51 -5.32 1.71
CA GLY A 135 17.70 -6.47 0.83
C GLY A 135 17.47 -7.77 1.62
N ASP A 136 18.51 -8.58 1.79
CA ASP A 136 18.44 -9.84 2.55
C ASP A 136 18.94 -9.71 4.01
N ARG A 137 19.37 -8.50 4.45
CA ARG A 137 19.84 -8.24 5.82
C ARG A 137 18.70 -7.82 6.74
N LEU A 138 18.46 -8.58 7.82
CA LEU A 138 17.48 -8.24 8.87
C LEU A 138 17.76 -6.89 9.55
N ILE A 139 16.71 -6.10 9.79
CA ILE A 139 16.66 -5.04 10.81
C ILE A 139 16.18 -5.70 12.13
N PRO A 140 17.02 -5.82 13.17
CA PRO A 140 16.71 -6.62 14.37
C PRO A 140 15.40 -6.22 15.07
N GLU A 141 15.11 -4.93 15.08
CA GLU A 141 13.90 -4.34 15.66
C GLU A 141 12.63 -4.78 14.91
N GLY A 142 12.71 -5.02 13.60
CA GLY A 142 11.61 -5.56 12.79
C GLY A 142 11.23 -6.98 13.21
N LYS A 143 12.21 -7.82 13.53
CA LYS A 143 11.94 -9.15 14.10
C LYS A 143 11.20 -9.01 15.43
N LYS A 144 11.68 -8.19 16.37
CA LYS A 144 11.03 -8.08 17.69
C LYS A 144 9.62 -7.48 17.61
N ALA A 145 9.41 -6.51 16.71
CA ALA A 145 8.09 -5.96 16.44
C ALA A 145 7.11 -7.04 15.98
N LEU A 146 7.55 -7.92 15.06
CA LEU A 146 6.71 -9.01 14.56
C LEU A 146 6.49 -10.15 15.56
N GLU A 147 7.43 -10.43 16.47
CA GLU A 147 7.20 -11.35 17.59
C GLU A 147 6.03 -10.87 18.47
N ILE A 148 6.05 -9.58 18.86
CA ILE A 148 5.00 -8.93 19.65
C ILE A 148 3.64 -9.05 18.92
N LEU A 149 3.59 -8.68 17.63
CA LEU A 149 2.36 -8.71 16.84
C LEU A 149 1.88 -10.13 16.51
N ASN A 150 2.73 -11.16 16.61
CA ASN A 150 2.34 -12.56 16.41
C ASN A 150 1.96 -13.31 17.71
N GLY A 151 1.95 -12.63 18.86
CA GLY A 151 1.42 -13.16 20.12
C GLY A 151 2.33 -13.03 21.35
N ASP A 152 3.58 -12.54 21.20
CA ASP A 152 4.45 -12.26 22.35
C ASP A 152 4.10 -10.91 23.01
N ASN A 153 2.89 -10.85 23.56
CA ASN A 153 2.32 -9.67 24.22
C ASN A 153 1.36 -10.07 25.36
N GLU A 154 0.95 -9.11 26.20
CA GLU A 154 0.09 -9.31 27.38
C GLU A 154 -1.16 -10.16 27.13
N LEU A 155 -1.73 -10.10 25.93
CA LEU A 155 -2.99 -10.75 25.58
C LEU A 155 -2.81 -12.15 24.97
N GLY A 156 -1.60 -12.51 24.53
CA GLY A 156 -1.33 -13.76 23.81
C GLY A 156 -2.03 -13.89 22.45
N ILE A 157 -2.60 -12.80 21.92
CA ILE A 157 -3.29 -12.79 20.62
C ILE A 157 -2.40 -12.15 19.55
N LYS A 158 -2.64 -12.55 18.30
CA LYS A 158 -2.09 -11.82 17.16
C LYS A 158 -2.74 -10.44 17.05
N ILE A 159 -1.94 -9.45 16.68
CA ILE A 159 -2.41 -8.14 16.26
C ILE A 159 -2.45 -8.14 14.72
N PRO A 160 -3.54 -7.68 14.09
CA PRO A 160 -3.66 -7.67 12.63
C PRO A 160 -2.52 -6.90 11.97
N HIS A 161 -1.86 -7.52 11.00
CA HIS A 161 -0.84 -6.85 10.20
C HIS A 161 -0.75 -7.42 8.79
N ILE A 162 -0.29 -6.59 7.85
CA ILE A 162 -0.01 -6.95 6.46
C ILE A 162 1.33 -6.35 6.03
N PHE A 163 1.91 -6.92 4.99
CA PHE A 163 3.12 -6.41 4.34
C PHE A 163 2.73 -5.79 2.99
N LEU A 164 3.01 -4.50 2.82
CA LEU A 164 2.65 -3.70 1.65
C LEU A 164 3.91 -3.07 1.06
N THR A 165 4.48 -3.72 0.05
CA THR A 165 5.75 -3.32 -0.56
C THR A 165 5.60 -2.92 -2.02
N ASN A 166 6.41 -1.96 -2.46
CA ASN A 166 6.61 -1.69 -3.88
C ASN A 166 7.65 -2.64 -4.52
N GLY A 167 8.32 -3.48 -3.71
CA GLY A 167 9.20 -4.56 -4.17
C GLY A 167 8.50 -5.60 -5.06
N SER A 168 9.25 -6.17 -5.99
CA SER A 168 8.74 -7.01 -7.08
C SER A 168 9.77 -8.03 -7.58
N GLY A 169 9.36 -8.90 -8.52
CA GLY A 169 10.29 -9.70 -9.35
C GLY A 169 10.46 -11.15 -8.89
N LYS A 170 9.75 -11.57 -7.84
CA LYS A 170 9.58 -12.96 -7.40
C LYS A 170 8.10 -13.25 -7.15
N PRO A 171 7.63 -14.49 -7.35
CA PRO A 171 6.32 -14.93 -6.87
C PRO A 171 6.16 -14.73 -5.36
N GLU A 172 4.94 -14.44 -4.92
CA GLU A 172 4.62 -14.15 -3.52
C GLU A 172 5.01 -15.29 -2.58
N ASP A 173 4.87 -16.56 -3.01
CA ASP A 173 5.23 -17.71 -2.19
C ASP A 173 6.76 -17.80 -1.98
N GLU A 174 7.56 -17.49 -3.00
CA GLU A 174 9.02 -17.47 -2.92
C GLU A 174 9.48 -16.32 -2.03
N ARG A 175 8.90 -15.12 -2.20
CA ARG A 175 9.24 -13.94 -1.38
C ARG A 175 8.79 -14.10 0.07
N CYS A 176 7.60 -14.65 0.34
CA CYS A 176 7.14 -14.97 1.70
C CYS A 176 8.04 -16.00 2.38
N ARG A 177 8.46 -17.06 1.67
CA ARG A 177 9.41 -18.06 2.21
C ARG A 177 10.77 -17.44 2.53
N GLN A 178 11.31 -16.61 1.64
CA GLN A 178 12.57 -15.88 1.86
C GLN A 178 12.46 -14.97 3.09
N LEU A 179 11.43 -14.13 3.14
CA LEU A 179 11.22 -13.15 4.21
C LEU A 179 10.97 -13.83 5.56
N SER A 180 10.23 -14.94 5.59
CA SER A 180 10.03 -15.74 6.81
C SER A 180 11.35 -16.28 7.36
N GLY A 181 12.28 -16.68 6.50
CA GLY A 181 13.62 -17.14 6.89
C GLY A 181 14.49 -16.03 7.48
N ILE A 182 14.42 -14.81 6.91
CA ILE A 182 15.19 -13.65 7.39
C ILE A 182 14.64 -13.13 8.72
N LEU A 183 13.32 -13.00 8.84
CA LEU A 183 12.66 -12.48 10.05
C LEU A 183 12.60 -13.53 11.18
N GLY A 184 12.61 -14.82 10.85
CA GLY A 184 12.33 -15.89 11.81
C GLY A 184 10.88 -15.91 12.30
N SER A 185 9.96 -15.32 11.53
CA SER A 185 8.51 -15.25 11.81
C SER A 185 7.73 -15.62 10.54
N PRO A 186 6.62 -16.37 10.62
CA PRO A 186 5.90 -16.84 9.43
C PRO A 186 5.18 -15.71 8.69
N VAL A 187 5.59 -15.45 7.45
CA VAL A 187 4.89 -14.59 6.49
C VAL A 187 4.00 -15.44 5.59
N SER A 188 2.74 -15.03 5.44
CA SER A 188 1.74 -15.74 4.63
C SER A 188 1.41 -14.90 3.40
N THR A 189 1.22 -15.53 2.25
CA THR A 189 0.78 -14.86 1.02
C THR A 189 -0.57 -14.16 1.19
N LYS A 190 -1.42 -14.63 2.12
CA LYS A 190 -2.70 -14.00 2.49
C LYS A 190 -2.57 -12.62 3.17
N GLN A 191 -1.38 -12.25 3.64
CA GLN A 191 -1.09 -10.95 4.27
C GLN A 191 0.02 -10.18 3.53
N PHE A 192 0.31 -10.53 2.29
CA PHE A 192 1.48 -10.05 1.54
C PHE A 192 1.07 -9.42 0.21
N ILE A 193 1.47 -8.17 -0.02
CA ILE A 193 1.13 -7.40 -1.21
C ILE A 193 2.41 -6.84 -1.82
N GLN A 194 2.73 -7.30 -3.02
CA GLN A 194 3.75 -6.75 -3.90
C GLN A 194 3.13 -5.74 -4.87
N SER A 195 3.96 -4.88 -5.47
CA SER A 195 3.53 -3.86 -6.44
C SER A 195 2.71 -4.43 -7.61
N HIS A 196 3.04 -5.63 -8.08
CA HIS A 196 2.31 -6.30 -9.17
C HIS A 196 1.07 -7.09 -8.73
N THR A 197 0.84 -7.33 -7.43
CA THR A 197 -0.28 -8.17 -6.96
C THR A 197 -1.65 -7.62 -7.37
N PRO A 198 -1.95 -6.30 -7.27
CA PRO A 198 -3.22 -5.74 -7.76
C PRO A 198 -3.39 -5.83 -9.28
N MET A 199 -2.31 -5.98 -10.04
CA MET A 199 -2.35 -6.10 -11.51
C MET A 199 -2.89 -7.46 -11.97
N SER A 200 -3.03 -8.44 -11.08
CA SER A 200 -3.68 -9.73 -11.36
C SER A 200 -5.10 -9.57 -11.94
N ALA A 201 -5.84 -8.54 -11.51
CA ALA A 201 -7.16 -8.21 -12.04
C ALA A 201 -7.15 -7.91 -13.55
N LEU A 202 -6.03 -7.43 -14.11
CA LEU A 202 -5.92 -7.10 -15.54
C LEU A 202 -5.98 -8.35 -16.45
N ALA A 203 -5.79 -9.56 -15.91
CA ALA A 203 -5.95 -10.82 -16.63
C ALA A 203 -7.39 -11.09 -17.10
N GLN A 204 -8.38 -10.38 -16.52
CA GLN A 204 -9.77 -10.45 -16.99
C GLN A 204 -10.03 -9.56 -18.23
N TYR A 205 -9.22 -8.52 -18.43
CA TYR A 205 -9.41 -7.51 -19.48
C TYR A 205 -8.55 -7.75 -20.72
N TYR A 206 -7.37 -8.36 -20.55
CA TYR A 206 -6.40 -8.57 -21.63
C TYR A 206 -6.07 -10.05 -21.83
N ASN A 207 -6.08 -10.49 -23.09
CA ASN A 207 -5.67 -11.83 -23.48
C ASN A 207 -4.14 -11.89 -23.71
N THR A 208 -3.62 -11.00 -24.56
CA THR A 208 -2.20 -10.98 -24.95
C THR A 208 -1.50 -9.75 -24.40
N VAL A 209 -0.53 -9.95 -23.50
CA VAL A 209 0.17 -8.86 -22.79
C VAL A 209 1.69 -8.97 -22.91
N LEU A 210 2.37 -7.82 -22.97
CA LEU A 210 3.82 -7.75 -22.74
C LEU A 210 4.06 -7.52 -21.26
N VAL A 211 4.77 -8.44 -20.61
CA VAL A 211 5.20 -8.31 -19.21
C VAL A 211 6.70 -7.99 -19.17
N VAL A 212 7.05 -6.87 -18.54
CA VAL A 212 8.42 -6.33 -18.49
C VAL A 212 8.96 -6.34 -17.05
N GLY A 213 10.25 -6.64 -16.93
CA GLY A 213 11.01 -6.57 -15.68
C GLY A 213 11.30 -7.92 -15.02
N GLY A 214 12.04 -7.85 -13.92
CA GLY A 214 12.41 -9.00 -13.08
C GLY A 214 13.60 -9.78 -13.63
N GLU A 215 13.92 -10.91 -12.98
CA GLU A 215 15.07 -11.73 -13.34
C GLU A 215 14.68 -12.86 -14.32
N GLY A 216 15.32 -12.88 -15.49
CA GLY A 216 15.11 -13.91 -16.51
C GLY A 216 13.66 -13.98 -16.99
N TYR A 217 12.95 -15.05 -16.62
CA TYR A 217 11.55 -15.29 -16.98
C TYR A 217 10.59 -15.22 -15.78
N ARG A 218 11.06 -14.80 -14.58
CA ARG A 218 10.25 -14.77 -13.34
C ARG A 218 8.92 -14.02 -13.50
N CYS A 219 8.92 -12.84 -14.14
CA CYS A 219 7.66 -12.08 -14.31
C CYS A 219 6.67 -12.76 -15.28
N ARG A 220 7.13 -13.64 -16.17
CA ARG A 220 6.21 -14.53 -16.93
C ARG A 220 5.50 -15.49 -15.99
N GLU A 221 6.25 -16.17 -15.11
CA GLU A 221 5.68 -17.15 -14.17
C GLU A 221 4.63 -16.49 -13.27
N ILE A 222 4.91 -15.28 -12.77
CA ILE A 222 3.97 -14.49 -11.97
C ILE A 222 2.69 -14.16 -12.77
N ALA A 223 2.82 -13.69 -14.01
CA ALA A 223 1.66 -13.39 -14.86
C ALA A 223 0.84 -14.65 -15.23
N GLU A 224 1.51 -15.76 -15.56
CA GLU A 224 0.84 -17.05 -15.82
C GLU A 224 0.10 -17.55 -14.56
N GLN A 225 0.65 -17.35 -13.35
CA GLN A 225 -0.01 -17.68 -12.07
C GLN A 225 -1.22 -16.78 -11.76
N TYR A 226 -1.17 -15.50 -12.14
CA TYR A 226 -2.32 -14.59 -12.04
C TYR A 226 -3.44 -14.88 -13.09
N GLY A 227 -3.21 -15.82 -14.01
CA GLY A 227 -4.21 -16.25 -15.00
C GLY A 227 -4.16 -15.49 -16.33
N PHE A 228 -3.10 -14.74 -16.62
CA PHE A 228 -2.89 -14.19 -17.97
C PHE A 228 -2.70 -15.32 -18.98
N LYS A 229 -3.46 -15.28 -20.07
CA LYS A 229 -3.57 -16.39 -21.03
C LYS A 229 -2.41 -16.45 -22.02
N ASP A 230 -1.94 -15.29 -22.48
CA ASP A 230 -0.89 -15.19 -23.49
C ASP A 230 0.13 -14.12 -23.11
N VAL A 231 1.19 -14.53 -22.43
CA VAL A 231 2.23 -13.64 -21.91
C VAL A 231 3.42 -13.57 -22.88
N VAL A 232 3.82 -12.36 -23.23
CA VAL A 232 5.08 -12.03 -23.92
C VAL A 232 6.07 -11.46 -22.89
N VAL A 233 7.36 -11.75 -23.04
CA VAL A 233 8.43 -10.99 -22.36
C VAL A 233 9.40 -10.41 -23.41
N PRO A 234 10.18 -9.35 -23.09
CA PRO A 234 11.12 -8.73 -24.03
C PRO A 234 12.02 -9.71 -24.79
N ASN A 235 12.55 -10.73 -24.10
CA ASN A 235 13.40 -11.76 -24.71
C ASN A 235 12.69 -12.58 -25.81
N ASP A 236 11.35 -12.68 -25.84
CA ASP A 236 10.62 -13.34 -26.93
C ASP A 236 10.73 -12.53 -28.23
N ILE A 237 10.63 -11.21 -28.11
CA ILE A 237 10.67 -10.24 -29.21
C ILE A 237 12.11 -10.16 -29.75
N VAL A 238 13.10 -10.07 -28.87
CA VAL A 238 14.53 -10.11 -29.25
C VAL A 238 14.91 -11.45 -29.90
N ALA A 239 14.35 -12.57 -29.45
CA ALA A 239 14.57 -13.88 -30.06
C ALA A 239 13.92 -14.03 -31.45
N TRP A 240 12.92 -13.21 -31.77
CA TRP A 240 12.29 -13.16 -33.09
C TRP A 240 13.04 -12.23 -34.05
N ASP A 241 13.44 -11.04 -33.60
CA ASP A 241 14.28 -10.11 -34.35
C ASP A 241 15.34 -9.46 -33.44
N GLU A 242 16.58 -9.95 -33.56
CA GLU A 242 17.73 -9.45 -32.78
C GLU A 242 18.13 -8.02 -33.16
N THR A 243 17.66 -7.47 -34.29
CA THR A 243 17.99 -6.09 -34.70
C THR A 243 17.36 -5.02 -33.81
N ILE A 244 16.33 -5.40 -33.03
CA ILE A 244 15.67 -4.56 -32.01
C ILE A 244 16.62 -4.22 -30.86
N ALA A 245 17.63 -5.06 -30.59
CA ALA A 245 18.54 -4.94 -29.45
C ALA A 245 20.01 -4.72 -29.88
N PRO A 246 20.33 -3.69 -30.67
CA PRO A 246 21.60 -3.58 -31.41
C PRO A 246 22.86 -3.40 -30.55
N TYR A 247 22.70 -3.15 -29.25
CA TYR A 247 23.80 -2.85 -28.31
C TYR A 247 24.14 -4.00 -27.36
N ARG A 248 23.45 -5.14 -27.44
CA ARG A 248 23.70 -6.33 -26.62
C ARG A 248 23.95 -7.58 -27.45
N VAL A 249 24.43 -8.63 -26.80
CA VAL A 249 24.55 -9.96 -27.37
C VAL A 249 23.46 -10.84 -26.75
N PHE A 250 22.58 -11.42 -27.57
CA PHE A 250 21.49 -12.25 -27.09
C PHE A 250 21.99 -13.64 -26.66
N GLY A 251 21.99 -13.87 -25.35
CA GLY A 251 22.72 -14.97 -24.71
C GLY A 251 22.05 -16.35 -24.81
N PRO A 252 22.79 -17.45 -24.59
CA PRO A 252 22.21 -18.81 -24.68
C PRO A 252 21.06 -19.08 -23.71
N TRP A 253 21.11 -18.54 -22.49
CA TRP A 253 20.05 -18.74 -21.49
C TRP A 253 18.77 -17.94 -21.83
N GLU A 254 18.94 -16.77 -22.45
CA GLU A 254 17.86 -15.90 -22.89
C GLU A 254 17.13 -16.57 -24.07
N ARG A 255 17.91 -17.05 -25.04
CA ARG A 255 17.41 -17.80 -26.20
C ARG A 255 16.74 -19.12 -25.80
N ALA A 256 17.17 -19.75 -24.71
CA ALA A 256 16.55 -20.98 -24.17
C ALA A 256 15.29 -20.74 -23.33
N SER A 257 15.07 -19.51 -22.82
CA SER A 257 13.86 -19.13 -22.05
C SER A 257 12.84 -18.31 -22.85
N ALA A 258 13.24 -17.81 -24.02
CA ALA A 258 12.37 -17.14 -24.98
C ALA A 258 11.39 -18.10 -25.69
N ARG A 259 10.20 -17.59 -26.01
CA ARG A 259 9.14 -18.22 -26.79
C ARG A 259 8.85 -17.36 -28.05
N PRO A 260 9.81 -17.23 -28.99
CA PRO A 260 9.67 -16.36 -30.16
C PRO A 260 8.50 -16.81 -31.06
N ARG A 261 7.87 -15.81 -31.68
CA ARG A 261 6.70 -15.96 -32.56
C ARG A 261 6.63 -14.79 -33.53
N ASP A 262 5.77 -14.90 -34.54
CA ASP A 262 5.65 -13.86 -35.57
C ASP A 262 4.90 -12.63 -35.06
N PHE A 263 5.63 -11.71 -34.43
CA PHE A 263 5.08 -10.47 -33.88
C PHE A 263 4.59 -9.48 -34.95
N ALA A 264 4.99 -9.62 -36.22
CA ALA A 264 4.44 -8.82 -37.32
C ALA A 264 2.99 -9.20 -37.65
N ASN A 265 2.58 -10.43 -37.35
CA ASN A 265 1.18 -10.86 -37.43
C ASN A 265 0.44 -10.83 -36.06
N MET A 266 1.15 -10.39 -35.02
CA MET A 266 0.78 -10.12 -33.62
C MET A 266 0.05 -8.81 -33.25
N ASN A 267 -1.04 -8.78 -32.47
CA ASN A 267 -1.29 -7.64 -31.58
C ASN A 267 -0.91 -8.00 -30.14
N ILE A 268 -0.29 -7.06 -29.43
CA ILE A 268 -0.16 -7.05 -27.97
C ILE A 268 -1.16 -6.01 -27.46
N GLU A 269 -2.00 -6.36 -26.49
CA GLU A 269 -3.16 -5.56 -26.07
C GLU A 269 -2.82 -4.57 -24.95
N ALA A 270 -1.85 -4.90 -24.09
CA ALA A 270 -1.37 -4.04 -23.01
C ALA A 270 0.10 -4.33 -22.66
N ILE A 271 0.75 -3.33 -22.05
CA ILE A 271 2.12 -3.43 -21.50
C ILE A 271 2.05 -3.35 -19.97
N LEU A 272 2.62 -4.35 -19.30
CA LEU A 272 2.60 -4.53 -17.86
C LEU A 272 4.04 -4.53 -17.32
N VAL A 273 4.50 -3.42 -16.76
CA VAL A 273 5.83 -3.31 -16.16
C VAL A 273 5.74 -3.78 -14.70
N PHE A 274 5.91 -5.10 -14.50
CA PHE A 274 5.76 -5.75 -13.21
C PHE A 274 6.90 -5.44 -12.23
N SER A 275 8.11 -5.23 -12.74
CA SER A 275 9.30 -5.05 -11.91
C SER A 275 10.33 -4.14 -12.60
N ASP A 276 11.42 -3.83 -11.91
CA ASP A 276 12.58 -3.17 -12.51
C ASP A 276 13.15 -4.02 -13.66
N SER A 277 13.43 -3.37 -14.78
CA SER A 277 14.13 -3.99 -15.92
C SER A 277 15.57 -4.35 -15.56
N ARG A 278 16.15 -5.33 -16.28
CA ARG A 278 17.58 -5.68 -16.21
C ARG A 278 18.37 -5.25 -17.44
N ASP A 279 17.67 -4.73 -18.46
CA ASP A 279 18.24 -4.16 -19.67
C ASP A 279 17.37 -2.97 -20.12
N TYR A 280 17.66 -1.81 -19.54
CA TYR A 280 16.86 -0.60 -19.77
C TYR A 280 16.82 -0.20 -21.24
N ALA A 281 17.90 -0.41 -22.01
CA ALA A 281 17.96 0.02 -23.39
C ALA A 281 16.99 -0.78 -24.28
N THR A 282 17.04 -2.11 -24.19
CA THR A 282 16.19 -2.98 -25.01
C THR A 282 14.73 -2.93 -24.55
N ASP A 283 14.48 -2.95 -23.24
CA ASP A 283 13.11 -2.93 -22.72
C ASP A 283 12.42 -1.60 -23.02
N MET A 284 13.12 -0.45 -22.91
CA MET A 284 12.56 0.84 -23.35
C MET A 284 12.31 0.87 -24.86
N GLN A 285 13.22 0.34 -25.69
CA GLN A 285 13.05 0.30 -27.14
C GLN A 285 11.78 -0.48 -27.54
N ILE A 286 11.61 -1.70 -27.00
CA ILE A 286 10.44 -2.56 -27.25
C ILE A 286 9.14 -1.88 -26.80
N ILE A 287 9.14 -1.26 -25.61
CA ILE A 287 7.96 -0.55 -25.11
C ILE A 287 7.62 0.65 -26.00
N ILE A 288 8.62 1.46 -26.40
CA ILE A 288 8.43 2.63 -27.25
C ILE A 288 7.90 2.24 -28.64
N ASP A 289 8.42 1.16 -29.23
CA ASP A 289 7.94 0.66 -30.53
C ASP A 289 6.49 0.20 -30.44
N LEU A 290 6.10 -0.51 -29.37
CA LEU A 290 4.71 -0.91 -29.15
C LEU A 290 3.78 0.28 -28.87
N LEU A 291 4.17 1.23 -28.02
CA LEU A 291 3.40 2.45 -27.74
C LEU A 291 3.23 3.35 -28.97
N ARG A 292 4.11 3.22 -29.98
CA ARG A 292 4.05 3.94 -31.26
C ARG A 292 3.48 3.10 -32.41
N SER A 293 3.10 1.84 -32.17
CA SER A 293 2.57 0.94 -33.20
C SER A 293 1.06 1.10 -33.43
N GLU A 294 0.56 0.62 -34.57
CA GLU A 294 -0.89 0.55 -34.84
C GLU A 294 -1.53 -0.53 -33.95
N ASN A 295 -2.13 -0.12 -32.82
CA ASN A 295 -2.84 -1.00 -31.88
C ASN A 295 -1.98 -2.15 -31.31
N GLY A 296 -0.69 -1.92 -31.06
CA GLY A 296 0.20 -2.95 -30.48
C GLY A 296 0.74 -3.96 -31.51
N ARG A 297 0.74 -3.61 -32.80
CA ARG A 297 1.20 -4.44 -33.92
C ARG A 297 2.68 -4.17 -34.23
N TYR A 298 3.58 -5.08 -33.83
CA TYR A 298 5.03 -4.85 -33.99
C TYR A 298 5.42 -4.62 -35.46
N GLY A 299 6.37 -3.70 -35.69
CA GLY A 299 6.81 -3.31 -37.04
C GLY A 299 5.91 -2.30 -37.76
N THR A 300 4.86 -1.78 -37.12
CA THR A 300 4.02 -0.68 -37.65
C THR A 300 4.28 0.63 -36.91
N ILE A 301 3.80 1.75 -37.47
CA ILE A 301 3.84 3.07 -36.84
C ILE A 301 2.45 3.69 -36.94
N ALA A 302 1.85 4.03 -35.79
CA ALA A 302 0.58 4.71 -35.69
C ALA A 302 0.59 6.08 -36.37
N LYS A 303 -0.52 6.40 -37.04
CA LYS A 303 -0.75 7.72 -37.65
C LYS A 303 -1.26 8.72 -36.62
N ASP A 304 -2.03 8.23 -35.65
CA ASP A 304 -2.42 8.96 -34.45
C ASP A 304 -1.82 8.27 -33.21
N PRO A 305 -0.83 8.87 -32.53
CA PRO A 305 -0.21 8.28 -31.34
C PRO A 305 -1.13 8.26 -30.11
N ILE A 306 -2.31 8.90 -30.16
CA ILE A 306 -3.29 8.90 -29.07
C ILE A 306 -4.27 7.76 -29.25
N SER A 307 -5.07 7.76 -30.33
CA SER A 307 -6.19 6.80 -30.46
C SER A 307 -5.78 5.37 -30.81
N GLN A 308 -4.57 5.14 -31.32
CA GLN A 308 -4.07 3.81 -31.72
C GLN A 308 -3.08 3.20 -30.70
N ARG A 309 -2.81 3.89 -29.59
CA ARG A 309 -1.87 3.45 -28.55
C ARG A 309 -2.52 2.39 -27.65
N ILE A 310 -1.73 1.37 -27.29
CA ILE A 310 -2.11 0.39 -26.26
C ILE A 310 -1.77 0.91 -24.85
N PRO A 311 -2.58 0.57 -23.83
CA PRO A 311 -2.34 1.00 -22.45
C PRO A 311 -1.05 0.41 -21.86
N ILE A 312 -0.41 1.20 -21.01
CA ILE A 312 0.76 0.80 -20.22
C ILE A 312 0.49 1.00 -18.73
N TYR A 313 0.86 -0.03 -17.96
CA TYR A 313 0.70 -0.11 -16.53
C TYR A 313 2.07 -0.32 -15.87
N PHE A 314 2.37 0.50 -14.86
CA PHE A 314 3.54 0.35 -14.00
C PHE A 314 3.10 -0.20 -12.64
N SER A 315 3.83 -1.17 -12.10
CA SER A 315 3.50 -1.75 -10.80
C SER A 315 3.79 -0.79 -9.64
N GLN A 316 4.70 0.18 -9.80
CA GLN A 316 5.03 1.18 -8.76
C GLN A 316 5.60 2.49 -9.34
N GLY A 317 5.63 3.54 -8.51
CA GLY A 317 6.05 4.89 -8.90
C GLY A 317 7.35 5.41 -8.25
N ASP A 318 8.03 4.62 -7.43
CA ASP A 318 9.17 5.04 -6.62
C ASP A 318 10.40 5.37 -7.47
N LEU A 319 10.95 6.56 -7.25
CA LEU A 319 12.22 6.97 -7.88
C LEU A 319 13.40 6.16 -7.36
N LEU A 320 13.41 5.90 -6.04
CA LEU A 320 14.52 5.34 -5.29
C LEU A 320 14.06 4.20 -4.39
N CYS A 321 14.89 3.16 -4.28
CA CYS A 321 14.72 2.06 -3.33
C CYS A 321 15.98 1.89 -2.45
N PRO A 322 15.83 1.57 -1.15
CA PRO A 322 16.96 1.20 -0.31
C PRO A 322 17.42 -0.22 -0.65
N THR A 323 18.73 -0.47 -0.59
CA THR A 323 19.32 -1.79 -0.80
C THR A 323 20.45 -2.02 0.21
N GLU A 324 21.28 -3.04 0.02
CA GLU A 324 22.52 -3.20 0.79
C GLU A 324 23.54 -2.07 0.55
N HIS A 325 23.38 -1.28 -0.51
CA HIS A 325 24.25 -0.15 -0.82
C HIS A 325 23.93 1.07 0.08
N PRO A 326 24.93 1.81 0.62
CA PRO A 326 24.69 2.93 1.54
C PRO A 326 23.89 4.13 1.00
N ILE A 327 23.63 4.16 -0.32
CA ILE A 327 22.86 5.22 -0.98
C ILE A 327 21.73 4.54 -1.76
N PRO A 328 20.45 4.94 -1.59
CA PRO A 328 19.33 4.39 -2.36
C PRO A 328 19.60 4.32 -3.86
N ARG A 329 19.13 3.28 -4.53
CA ARG A 329 19.31 3.02 -5.97
C ARG A 329 18.08 3.46 -6.74
N MET A 330 18.23 3.75 -8.03
CA MET A 330 17.10 4.05 -8.92
C MET A 330 16.18 2.81 -9.05
N SER A 331 14.87 3.04 -9.04
CA SER A 331 13.84 2.00 -9.24
C SER A 331 12.85 2.40 -10.34
N GLN A 332 11.71 1.69 -10.46
CA GLN A 332 10.83 1.69 -11.63
C GLN A 332 10.26 3.08 -11.96
N GLY A 333 10.07 3.95 -10.97
CA GLY A 333 9.67 5.34 -11.19
C GLY A 333 10.69 6.14 -12.04
N THR A 334 11.99 5.82 -11.92
CA THR A 334 13.04 6.41 -12.78
C THR A 334 12.98 5.83 -14.20
N PHE A 335 12.76 4.52 -14.33
CA PHE A 335 12.57 3.85 -15.63
C PHE A 335 11.34 4.42 -16.38
N ARG A 336 10.22 4.62 -15.66
CA ARG A 336 9.01 5.26 -16.16
C ARG A 336 9.27 6.67 -16.67
N ILE A 337 9.94 7.53 -15.90
CA ILE A 337 10.23 8.92 -16.31
C ILE A 337 11.08 8.97 -17.59
N ALA A 338 12.09 8.10 -17.70
CA ALA A 338 12.88 8.00 -18.92
C ALA A 338 12.02 7.60 -20.14
N LEU A 339 11.14 6.61 -19.98
CA LEU A 339 10.20 6.18 -21.01
C LEU A 339 9.22 7.29 -21.41
N GLU A 340 8.63 7.99 -20.43
CA GLU A 340 7.73 9.13 -20.66
C GLU A 340 8.42 10.24 -21.47
N ALA A 341 9.66 10.60 -21.11
CA ALA A 341 10.46 11.57 -21.83
C ALA A 341 10.81 11.10 -23.27
N MET A 342 11.17 9.82 -23.45
CA MET A 342 11.43 9.25 -24.79
C MET A 342 10.16 9.29 -25.67
N TYR A 343 9.01 8.88 -25.12
CA TYR A 343 7.74 8.90 -25.83
C TYR A 343 7.34 10.33 -26.23
N LYS A 344 7.47 11.28 -25.30
CA LYS A 344 7.22 12.71 -25.54
C LYS A 344 8.13 13.28 -26.63
N ALA A 345 9.43 12.97 -26.58
CA ALA A 345 10.39 13.43 -27.59
C ALA A 345 10.12 12.86 -29.00
N LEU A 346 9.61 11.64 -29.10
CA LEU A 346 9.34 10.95 -30.37
C LEU A 346 7.95 11.23 -30.97
N THR A 347 6.98 11.65 -30.16
CA THR A 347 5.57 11.84 -30.60
C THR A 347 5.06 13.27 -30.44
N GLY A 348 5.68 14.10 -29.59
CA GLY A 348 5.18 15.41 -29.16
C GLY A 348 4.07 15.35 -28.09
N VAL A 349 3.55 14.16 -27.78
CA VAL A 349 2.41 13.95 -26.87
C VAL A 349 2.88 13.36 -25.55
N GLU A 350 2.25 13.70 -24.43
CA GLU A 350 2.51 13.03 -23.15
C GLU A 350 2.05 11.56 -23.21
N LEU A 351 2.81 10.70 -22.54
CA LEU A 351 2.40 9.31 -22.37
C LEU A 351 1.25 9.23 -21.36
N GLU A 352 0.17 8.55 -21.75
CA GLU A 352 -0.89 8.15 -20.82
C GLU A 352 -0.53 6.80 -20.23
N ARG A 353 -0.63 6.69 -18.90
CA ARG A 353 -0.18 5.53 -18.13
C ARG A 353 -0.95 5.38 -16.84
N THR A 354 -1.05 4.14 -16.38
CA THR A 354 -1.55 3.81 -15.04
C THR A 354 -0.39 3.40 -14.15
N ILE A 355 -0.39 3.84 -12.89
CA ILE A 355 0.59 3.45 -11.87
C ILE A 355 -0.18 2.73 -10.75
N TYR A 356 0.34 1.58 -10.31
CA TYR A 356 -0.03 0.88 -9.09
C TYR A 356 1.03 1.11 -8.01
N GLY A 357 1.02 0.32 -6.93
CA GLY A 357 1.92 0.50 -5.81
C GLY A 357 1.57 1.75 -4.99
N LYS A 358 2.34 1.98 -3.94
CA LYS A 358 2.27 3.21 -3.14
C LYS A 358 2.85 4.37 -3.97
N PRO A 359 2.30 5.60 -3.88
CA PRO A 359 1.24 6.05 -2.97
C PRO A 359 -0.20 5.93 -3.53
N GLU A 360 -0.43 5.21 -4.63
CA GLU A 360 -1.70 5.28 -5.36
C GLU A 360 -2.86 4.59 -4.62
N ALA A 361 -4.05 5.22 -4.59
CA ALA A 361 -5.16 4.77 -3.74
C ALA A 361 -5.67 3.35 -4.06
N ALA A 362 -5.58 2.90 -5.32
CA ALA A 362 -5.96 1.53 -5.71
C ALA A 362 -5.20 0.47 -4.91
N THR A 363 -3.94 0.75 -4.58
CA THR A 363 -3.07 -0.13 -3.78
C THR A 363 -3.53 -0.21 -2.33
N TYR A 364 -3.96 0.90 -1.74
CA TYR A 364 -4.49 0.95 -0.38
C TYR A 364 -5.90 0.36 -0.29
N THR A 365 -6.74 0.54 -1.30
CA THR A 365 -8.04 -0.15 -1.40
C THR A 365 -7.89 -1.66 -1.49
N TYR A 366 -6.92 -2.15 -2.27
CA TYR A 366 -6.58 -3.58 -2.27
C TYR A 366 -6.04 -4.04 -0.91
N ALA A 367 -5.29 -3.19 -0.21
CA ALA A 367 -4.78 -3.49 1.12
C ALA A 367 -5.87 -3.58 2.20
N ASP A 368 -6.95 -2.78 2.12
CA ASP A 368 -8.14 -2.92 2.98
C ASP A 368 -8.82 -4.29 2.79
N GLU A 369 -8.99 -4.76 1.55
CA GLU A 369 -9.57 -6.09 1.25
C GLU A 369 -8.71 -7.24 1.79
N VAL A 370 -7.38 -7.14 1.62
CA VAL A 370 -6.42 -8.12 2.17
C VAL A 370 -6.43 -8.10 3.69
N LEU A 371 -6.45 -6.92 4.33
CA LEU A 371 -6.51 -6.79 5.79
C LEU A 371 -7.83 -7.32 6.36
N THR A 372 -8.95 -7.07 5.68
CA THR A 372 -10.28 -7.59 6.05
C THR A 372 -10.34 -9.12 5.93
N SER A 373 -9.78 -9.67 4.85
CA SER A 373 -9.65 -11.12 4.67
C SER A 373 -8.70 -11.76 5.71
N TRP A 374 -7.66 -11.04 6.11
CA TRP A 374 -6.71 -11.49 7.12
C TRP A 374 -7.31 -11.48 8.53
N MET A 375 -8.16 -10.50 8.85
CA MET A 375 -8.98 -10.47 10.06
C MET A 375 -9.90 -11.69 10.16
N GLU A 376 -10.50 -12.13 9.04
CA GLU A 376 -11.28 -13.36 9.00
C GLU A 376 -10.41 -14.60 9.29
N GLU A 377 -9.20 -14.68 8.74
CA GLU A 377 -8.26 -15.79 9.00
C GLU A 377 -7.81 -15.87 10.48
N ILE A 378 -7.43 -14.74 11.10
CA ILE A 378 -6.78 -14.74 12.42
C ILE A 378 -7.74 -14.53 13.60
N HIS A 379 -8.94 -13.99 13.34
CA HIS A 379 -9.93 -13.66 14.38
C HIS A 379 -11.36 -14.14 14.07
N SER A 380 -11.61 -14.72 12.89
CA SER A 380 -12.96 -15.09 12.42
C SER A 380 -13.92 -13.89 12.32
N GLU A 381 -13.38 -12.70 12.02
CA GLU A 381 -14.13 -11.44 11.91
C GLU A 381 -13.85 -10.80 10.54
N ASN A 382 -14.81 -10.80 9.62
CA ASN A 382 -14.68 -10.10 8.34
C ASN A 382 -15.04 -8.61 8.53
N VAL A 383 -14.11 -7.85 9.13
CA VAL A 383 -14.26 -6.42 9.44
C VAL A 383 -12.89 -5.72 9.32
N LEU A 384 -12.86 -4.59 8.62
CA LEU A 384 -11.68 -3.72 8.54
C LEU A 384 -11.43 -2.99 9.89
N PRO A 385 -10.23 -3.13 10.50
CA PRO A 385 -9.87 -2.39 11.72
C PRO A 385 -9.87 -0.88 11.48
N GLN A 386 -10.38 -0.09 12.44
CA GLN A 386 -10.50 1.37 12.26
C GLN A 386 -9.16 2.10 12.39
N ASN A 387 -8.24 1.59 13.20
CA ASN A 387 -6.97 2.22 13.52
C ASN A 387 -5.83 1.53 12.77
N VAL A 388 -5.76 1.73 11.45
CA VAL A 388 -4.66 1.24 10.61
C VAL A 388 -3.46 2.18 10.69
N TYR A 389 -2.26 1.60 10.78
CA TYR A 389 -0.96 2.25 10.89
C TYR A 389 -0.03 1.83 9.76
N MET A 390 0.22 2.71 8.79
CA MET A 390 1.29 2.53 7.80
C MET A 390 2.65 2.84 8.42
N ILE A 391 3.56 1.88 8.41
CA ILE A 391 4.95 2.05 8.85
C ILE A 391 5.85 1.96 7.61
N GLY A 392 6.57 3.04 7.33
CA GLY A 392 7.35 3.21 6.10
C GLY A 392 8.57 4.10 6.29
N ASP A 393 9.52 4.03 5.37
CA ASP A 393 10.77 4.79 5.36
C ASP A 393 10.77 5.92 4.31
N ASN A 394 9.81 5.93 3.38
CA ASN A 394 9.79 6.82 2.23
C ASN A 394 8.60 7.80 2.30
N PRO A 395 8.85 9.11 2.57
CA PRO A 395 7.80 10.12 2.63
C PRO A 395 6.97 10.26 1.35
N GLN A 396 7.59 10.02 0.19
CA GLN A 396 6.97 10.17 -1.13
C GLN A 396 6.15 8.94 -1.57
N SER A 397 6.11 7.88 -0.75
CA SER A 397 5.42 6.63 -1.06
C SER A 397 4.53 6.18 0.09
N ASP A 398 5.12 5.79 1.23
CA ASP A 398 4.37 5.25 2.37
C ASP A 398 3.55 6.31 3.08
N ILE A 399 4.19 7.45 3.38
CA ILE A 399 3.62 8.47 4.26
C ILE A 399 2.59 9.29 3.52
N VAL A 400 2.91 9.76 2.31
CA VAL A 400 1.92 10.46 1.48
C VAL A 400 0.74 9.56 1.09
N GLY A 401 0.99 8.28 0.76
CA GLY A 401 -0.06 7.32 0.43
C GLY A 401 -1.00 7.07 1.62
N GLY A 402 -0.45 6.71 2.78
CA GLY A 402 -1.25 6.51 4.00
C GLY A 402 -2.01 7.77 4.43
N ASN A 403 -1.37 8.95 4.35
CA ASN A 403 -2.00 10.24 4.66
C ASN A 403 -3.17 10.57 3.70
N MET A 404 -2.98 10.34 2.38
CA MET A 404 -4.02 10.57 1.38
C MET A 404 -5.19 9.59 1.52
N TYR A 405 -4.92 8.34 1.90
CA TYR A 405 -5.94 7.32 2.12
C TYR A 405 -6.68 7.51 3.47
N GLY A 406 -6.07 8.20 4.44
CA GLY A 406 -6.64 8.47 5.76
C GLY A 406 -6.24 7.47 6.85
N TRP A 407 -5.20 6.67 6.62
CA TRP A 407 -4.56 5.84 7.64
C TRP A 407 -3.64 6.69 8.54
N ASN A 408 -3.31 6.18 9.73
CA ASN A 408 -2.24 6.74 10.56
C ASN A 408 -0.89 6.37 9.92
N THR A 409 0.11 7.22 10.03
CA THR A 409 1.41 7.05 9.36
C THR A 409 2.58 7.26 10.31
N CYS A 410 3.55 6.35 10.26
CA CYS A 410 4.77 6.36 11.06
C CYS A 410 5.98 6.32 10.12
N LEU A 411 6.83 7.35 10.18
CA LEU A 411 8.07 7.41 9.41
C LEU A 411 9.22 6.82 10.23
N VAL A 412 9.98 5.90 9.65
CA VAL A 412 11.19 5.33 10.29
C VAL A 412 12.48 5.85 9.67
N LYS A 413 13.53 5.98 10.48
CA LYS A 413 14.87 6.48 10.07
C LYS A 413 15.79 5.41 9.48
N THR A 414 15.28 4.19 9.26
CA THR A 414 16.05 3.00 8.86
C THR A 414 16.16 2.80 7.34
N GLY A 415 15.81 3.79 6.51
CA GLY A 415 15.76 3.62 5.05
C GLY A 415 16.04 4.90 4.25
N VAL A 416 15.16 5.25 3.31
CA VAL A 416 15.24 6.43 2.45
C VAL A 416 15.28 7.72 3.26
N HIS A 417 14.39 7.86 4.26
CA HIS A 417 14.48 8.93 5.23
C HIS A 417 15.49 8.62 6.32
N THR A 418 16.42 9.55 6.56
CA THR A 418 17.49 9.46 7.57
C THR A 418 17.63 10.75 8.40
N GLY A 419 16.70 11.70 8.24
CA GLY A 419 16.71 12.96 8.98
C GLY A 419 16.24 12.82 10.42
N ASP A 420 16.51 13.85 11.23
CA ASP A 420 16.01 13.96 12.62
C ASP A 420 14.71 14.79 12.72
N GLU A 421 14.24 15.37 11.60
CA GLU A 421 12.96 16.08 11.47
C GLU A 421 12.00 15.29 10.58
N ASN A 422 10.70 15.29 10.91
CA ASN A 422 9.65 14.74 10.06
C ASN A 422 9.65 15.42 8.67
N ASP A 423 9.19 14.74 7.63
CA ASP A 423 9.21 15.30 6.27
C ASP A 423 8.34 16.57 6.19
N LYS A 424 8.82 17.57 5.44
CA LYS A 424 8.22 18.92 5.42
C LYS A 424 6.97 19.00 4.56
N GLU A 425 6.93 18.21 3.48
CA GLU A 425 5.82 18.19 2.54
C GLU A 425 4.83 17.06 2.88
N ASN A 426 5.35 15.93 3.38
CA ASN A 426 4.58 14.71 3.68
C ASN A 426 4.81 14.25 5.14
N PRO A 427 4.47 15.06 6.16
CA PRO A 427 4.72 14.69 7.55
C PRO A 427 3.91 13.46 7.98
N ALA A 428 4.58 12.52 8.65
CA ALA A 428 3.94 11.36 9.27
C ALA A 428 3.07 11.79 10.46
N SER A 429 1.83 11.30 10.51
CA SER A 429 0.79 11.72 11.46
C SER A 429 0.99 11.21 12.89
N MET A 430 1.65 10.06 13.07
CA MET A 430 2.12 9.56 14.36
C MET A 430 3.54 10.04 14.71
N GLY A 431 4.27 10.57 13.73
CA GLY A 431 5.61 11.13 13.90
C GLY A 431 6.73 10.30 13.27
N LEU A 432 7.96 10.69 13.64
CA LEU A 432 9.22 10.11 13.20
C LEU A 432 9.79 9.21 14.30
N PHE A 433 10.30 8.04 13.93
CA PHE A 433 10.79 7.00 14.83
C PHE A 433 12.17 6.50 14.41
N GLU A 434 13.04 6.18 15.38
CA GLU A 434 14.37 5.61 15.09
C GLU A 434 14.30 4.27 14.36
N ASN A 435 13.25 3.47 14.60
CA ASN A 435 13.04 2.17 13.99
C ASN A 435 11.57 1.72 14.11
N VAL A 436 11.25 0.62 13.42
CA VAL A 436 9.92 -0.02 13.40
C VAL A 436 9.41 -0.45 14.78
N LEU A 437 10.26 -0.92 15.69
CA LEU A 437 9.85 -1.36 17.04
C LEU A 437 9.34 -0.17 17.87
N HIS A 438 10.02 0.98 17.81
CA HIS A 438 9.58 2.19 18.50
C HIS A 438 8.23 2.71 17.97
N ALA A 439 8.01 2.61 16.64
CA ALA A 439 6.73 2.95 16.03
C ALA A 439 5.60 2.02 16.50
N VAL A 440 5.80 0.69 16.44
CA VAL A 440 4.80 -0.31 16.88
C VAL A 440 4.46 -0.15 18.36
N ILE A 441 5.46 -0.02 19.25
CA ILE A 441 5.22 0.17 20.68
C ILE A 441 4.41 1.44 20.94
N THR A 442 4.73 2.55 20.26
CA THR A 442 4.03 3.83 20.44
C THR A 442 2.57 3.74 19.99
N CYS A 443 2.29 3.10 18.86
CA CYS A 443 0.93 2.89 18.36
C CYS A 443 0.14 1.96 19.28
N MET A 444 0.73 0.86 19.74
CA MET A 444 0.08 -0.05 20.70
C MET A 444 -0.19 0.62 22.05
N GLN A 445 0.71 1.46 22.56
CA GLN A 445 0.47 2.22 23.80
C GLN A 445 -0.67 3.25 23.67
N LYS A 446 -0.82 3.88 22.49
CA LYS A 446 -1.95 4.78 22.20
C LYS A 446 -3.30 4.06 22.28
N GLU A 447 -3.37 2.81 21.79
CA GLU A 447 -4.62 2.03 21.72
C GLU A 447 -4.90 1.19 22.99
N LEU A 448 -3.87 0.67 23.66
CA LEU A 448 -3.97 -0.29 24.77
C LEU A 448 -3.56 0.26 26.15
N GLY A 449 -2.98 1.46 26.21
CA GLY A 449 -2.47 2.09 27.43
C GLY A 449 -0.96 1.91 27.64
N HIS A 450 -0.35 2.84 28.38
CA HIS A 450 1.08 2.78 28.73
C HIS A 450 1.41 1.69 29.78
N ASP A 451 0.41 1.09 30.42
CA ASP A 451 0.54 -0.07 31.30
C ASP A 451 0.67 -1.41 30.56
N PHE A 452 0.45 -1.41 29.23
CA PHE A 452 0.48 -2.61 28.41
C PHE A 452 1.86 -3.28 28.35
N LYS A 453 1.90 -4.61 28.54
CA LYS A 453 3.13 -5.40 28.47
C LYS A 453 3.40 -5.97 27.07
N PHE A 454 4.63 -5.79 26.61
CA PHE A 454 5.13 -6.24 25.30
C PHE A 454 5.85 -7.59 25.37
N GLU A 455 5.35 -8.48 26.23
CA GLU A 455 5.86 -9.83 26.48
C GLU A 455 4.68 -10.72 26.94
N PHE A 456 4.70 -12.01 26.57
CA PHE A 456 3.71 -12.97 27.07
C PHE A 456 4.16 -13.60 28.40
N ASP A 457 3.35 -13.46 29.46
CA ASP A 457 3.66 -14.02 30.79
C ASP A 457 3.31 -15.51 30.87
N VAL A 458 4.27 -16.35 30.50
CA VAL A 458 4.17 -17.81 30.57
C VAL A 458 3.95 -18.31 32.01
N ALA A 459 4.41 -17.58 33.03
CA ALA A 459 4.29 -18.00 34.43
C ALA A 459 2.88 -17.75 34.98
N ALA A 460 2.24 -16.65 34.55
CA ALA A 460 0.84 -16.35 34.89
C ALA A 460 -0.16 -17.31 34.21
N TYR A 461 0.17 -17.88 33.04
CA TYR A 461 -0.71 -18.77 32.29
C TYR A 461 -0.53 -20.27 32.60
N ASN A 462 0.33 -20.64 33.55
CA ASN A 462 0.62 -22.05 33.84
C ASN A 462 -0.58 -22.75 34.53
N PRO A 463 -1.27 -23.72 33.89
CA PRO A 463 -2.53 -24.28 34.42
C PRO A 463 -2.40 -24.99 35.77
N THR A 464 -1.18 -25.45 36.11
CA THR A 464 -0.87 -26.14 37.36
C THR A 464 -0.78 -25.22 38.59
N ASN A 465 -0.81 -23.90 38.42
CA ASN A 465 -0.81 -22.94 39.53
C ASN A 465 -2.21 -22.62 40.09
N MET A 466 -3.29 -23.22 39.57
CA MET A 466 -4.64 -23.08 40.15
C MET A 466 -4.93 -24.02 41.33
N ASP A 467 -4.08 -25.01 41.60
CA ASP A 467 -4.23 -25.91 42.75
C ASP A 467 -3.44 -25.44 43.98
N ALA A 468 -3.98 -24.43 44.67
CA ALA A 468 -3.58 -24.11 46.06
C ALA A 468 -4.62 -24.71 47.04
N PRO A 469 -4.19 -25.39 48.12
CA PRO A 469 -5.06 -26.33 48.82
C PRO A 469 -6.11 -25.64 49.70
N ILE A 470 -7.37 -26.08 49.56
CA ILE A 470 -8.42 -25.81 50.55
C ILE A 470 -8.07 -26.60 51.81
N ALA A 471 -7.47 -25.92 52.79
CA ALA A 471 -7.20 -26.48 54.11
C ALA A 471 -8.53 -26.76 54.84
N SER A 472 -9.00 -28.01 54.79
CA SER A 472 -10.14 -28.47 55.57
C SER A 472 -9.76 -28.58 57.05
N ALA A 473 -10.11 -27.56 57.84
CA ALA A 473 -9.92 -27.54 59.28
C ALA A 473 -11.27 -27.37 60.01
N ILE A 474 -11.97 -28.48 60.22
CA ILE A 474 -12.96 -28.64 61.31
C ILE A 474 -12.77 -30.03 61.90
N GLU A 475 -12.26 -30.08 63.13
CA GLU A 475 -12.45 -31.23 64.03
C GLU A 475 -13.73 -31.04 64.85
N VAL A 476 -14.26 -32.19 65.29
CA VAL A 476 -15.42 -32.48 66.18
C VAL A 476 -16.70 -32.89 65.45
#